data_AF-A0A933VQX6-F1
#
_entry.id   AF-A0A933VQX6-F1
#
_cell.length_a   1.000
_cell.length_b   1.000
_cell.length_c   1.000
_cell.angle_alpha   90.00
_cell.angle_beta   90.00
_cell.angle_gamma   90.00
#
_symmetry.space_group_name_H-M   'P 1'
#
loop_
_entity.id
_entity.type
_entity.pdbx_description
1 polymer ?
#
loop_
_entity_poly.entity_id
_entity_poly.type
_entity_poly.pdbx_seq_one_letter_code
_entity_poly.pdbx_strand_id
1 'polypeptide(L)'
;MERMKMPETKDVTEVVTCRAGINGCPMAIIDVKEIAARVAELLMRPEYKRELERKLAKPFNFHSQFCAAVTGCPNACAQPQIRDFGVIGRASIAFAEPLCSGCGFCANACKENAIEMVEELPRINAARCIGCSDCVRACQNDALSVAGKRYEVTVGGKLGRHAKLAESLGEFETVDEVVECLRRAIVLLLEEGEKGERLGAMLERLAR
;
A
#
# COMPACT_ATOMS: atom_id res chain seq x y z
N MET A 1 -7.65 34.80 18.87
CA MET A 1 -7.11 33.57 18.24
C MET A 1 -7.44 32.40 19.14
N GLU A 2 -8.53 31.70 18.86
CA GLU A 2 -8.79 30.41 19.53
C GLU A 2 -7.69 29.43 19.12
N ARG A 3 -7.06 28.81 20.11
CA ARG A 3 -6.12 27.72 19.86
C ARG A 3 -6.92 26.59 19.23
N MET A 4 -6.58 26.25 17.99
CA MET A 4 -7.11 25.10 17.28
C MET A 4 -6.95 23.87 18.20
N LYS A 5 -8.06 23.30 18.68
CA LYS A 5 -8.02 22.12 19.54
C LYS A 5 -7.40 20.98 18.73
N MET A 6 -6.25 20.49 19.18
CA MET A 6 -5.64 19.29 18.60
C MET A 6 -6.57 18.10 18.85
N PRO A 7 -6.73 17.16 17.90
CA PRO A 7 -7.59 16.00 18.07
C PRO A 7 -7.22 15.20 19.33
N GLU A 8 -8.24 14.78 20.08
CA GLU A 8 -8.15 14.27 21.46
C GLU A 8 -7.66 12.82 21.58
N THR A 9 -7.63 12.05 20.48
CA THR A 9 -7.21 10.64 20.50
C THR A 9 -5.77 10.50 19.99
N LYS A 10 -4.82 10.52 20.92
CA LYS A 10 -3.38 10.37 20.69
C LYS A 10 -2.98 8.88 20.83
N ASP A 11 -3.29 8.08 19.81
CA ASP A 11 -2.88 6.66 19.77
C ASP A 11 -1.47 6.55 19.18
N VAL A 12 -0.64 5.62 19.68
CA VAL A 12 0.71 5.36 19.14
C VAL A 12 0.68 4.64 17.80
N THR A 13 -0.49 4.19 17.38
CA THR A 13 -0.75 3.59 16.06
C THR A 13 -1.74 4.44 15.27
N GLU A 14 -1.61 4.45 13.94
CA GLU A 14 -2.56 5.06 13.01
C GLU A 14 -2.77 4.14 11.81
N VAL A 15 -4.01 4.05 11.33
CA VAL A 15 -4.33 3.42 10.05
C VAL A 15 -5.01 4.44 9.16
N VAL A 16 -4.34 4.82 8.07
CA VAL A 16 -4.85 5.79 7.09
C VAL A 16 -5.35 5.05 5.85
N THR A 17 -6.48 5.50 5.30
CA THR A 17 -7.00 4.97 4.04
C THR A 17 -7.12 6.06 2.99
N CYS A 18 -7.14 5.67 1.72
CA CYS A 18 -7.48 6.59 0.64
C CYS A 18 -9.00 6.81 0.55
N ARG A 19 -9.46 7.70 -0.34
CA ARG A 19 -10.88 7.98 -0.59
C ARG A 19 -11.75 6.72 -0.76
N ALA A 20 -11.20 5.64 -1.34
CA ALA A 20 -11.90 4.38 -1.51
C ALA A 20 -12.41 3.78 -0.19
N GLY A 21 -11.63 3.91 0.90
CA GLY A 21 -12.01 3.44 2.23
C GLY A 21 -13.09 4.29 2.91
N ILE A 22 -13.36 5.50 2.40
CA ILE A 22 -14.34 6.43 2.96
C ILE A 22 -15.64 6.35 2.16
N ASN A 23 -15.63 6.84 0.91
CA ASN A 23 -16.81 7.05 0.06
C ASN A 23 -16.72 6.33 -1.30
N GLY A 24 -15.80 5.39 -1.46
CA GLY A 24 -15.53 4.76 -2.76
C GLY A 24 -14.70 5.62 -3.72
N CYS A 25 -14.15 4.97 -4.75
CA CYS A 25 -13.32 5.61 -5.77
C CYS A 25 -13.36 4.79 -7.07
N PRO A 26 -13.58 5.41 -8.24
CA PRO A 26 -13.62 4.70 -9.52
C PRO A 26 -12.28 4.07 -9.93
N MET A 27 -11.19 4.52 -9.30
CA MET A 27 -9.85 3.98 -9.55
C MET A 27 -9.52 2.77 -8.67
N ALA A 28 -10.32 2.49 -7.64
CA ALA A 28 -10.02 1.43 -6.68
C ALA A 28 -10.11 0.04 -7.34
N ILE A 29 -9.09 -0.79 -7.07
CA ILE A 29 -8.96 -2.16 -7.57
C ILE A 29 -9.35 -3.15 -6.46
N ILE A 30 -8.96 -2.84 -5.22
CA ILE A 30 -9.23 -3.66 -4.03
C ILE A 30 -10.24 -2.98 -3.10
N ASP A 31 -10.89 -3.78 -2.26
CA ASP A 31 -11.65 -3.25 -1.14
C ASP A 31 -10.69 -2.85 -0.02
N VAL A 32 -10.59 -1.54 0.22
CA VAL A 32 -9.72 -0.96 1.24
C VAL A 32 -10.27 -1.16 2.64
N LYS A 33 -11.60 -1.27 2.80
CA LYS A 33 -12.27 -1.28 4.11
C LYS A 33 -11.95 -2.56 4.87
N GLU A 34 -12.06 -3.70 4.20
CA GLU A 34 -11.75 -5.02 4.79
C GLU A 34 -10.31 -5.06 5.32
N ILE A 35 -9.35 -4.67 4.50
CA ILE A 35 -7.92 -4.74 4.84
C ILE A 35 -7.59 -3.74 5.94
N ALA A 36 -8.10 -2.52 5.85
CA ALA A 36 -7.90 -1.50 6.89
C ALA A 36 -8.46 -1.96 8.24
N ALA A 37 -9.62 -2.62 8.25
CA ALA A 37 -10.20 -3.19 9.47
C ALA A 37 -9.31 -4.29 10.05
N ARG A 38 -8.83 -5.23 9.23
CA ARG A 38 -7.92 -6.31 9.67
C ARG A 38 -6.57 -5.78 10.18
N VAL A 39 -6.01 -4.77 9.52
CA VAL A 39 -4.79 -4.07 9.94
C VAL A 39 -4.99 -3.36 11.27
N ALA A 40 -6.09 -2.62 11.42
CA ALA A 40 -6.43 -1.93 12.67
C ALA A 40 -6.68 -2.91 13.82
N GLU A 41 -7.41 -4.00 13.56
CA GLU A 41 -7.66 -5.06 14.55
C GLU A 41 -6.34 -5.64 15.07
N LEU A 42 -5.39 -5.97 14.18
CA LEU A 42 -4.09 -6.50 14.57
C LEU A 42 -3.31 -5.50 15.42
N LEU A 43 -3.24 -4.22 15.02
CA LEU A 43 -2.54 -3.18 15.78
C LEU A 43 -3.16 -2.91 17.15
N MET A 44 -4.48 -3.11 17.28
CA MET A 44 -5.24 -2.89 18.51
C MET A 44 -5.25 -4.09 19.46
N ARG A 45 -4.69 -5.24 19.07
CA ARG A 45 -4.58 -6.39 19.96
C ARG A 45 -3.78 -6.02 21.22
N PRO A 46 -4.26 -6.34 22.44
CA PRO A 46 -3.63 -5.90 23.68
C PRO A 46 -2.13 -6.22 23.80
N GLU A 47 -1.72 -7.39 23.30
CA GLU A 47 -0.33 -7.86 23.30
C GLU A 47 0.60 -7.00 22.42
N TYR A 48 0.10 -6.46 21.30
CA TYR A 48 0.88 -5.60 20.42
C TYR A 48 0.76 -4.14 20.82
N LYS A 49 -0.45 -3.66 21.11
CA LYS A 49 -0.70 -2.27 21.46
C LYS A 49 0.13 -1.82 22.66
N ARG A 50 0.08 -2.58 23.76
CA ARG A 50 0.82 -2.24 25.00
C ARG A 50 2.32 -2.20 24.77
N GLU A 51 2.84 -3.11 23.95
CA GLU A 51 4.26 -3.23 23.67
C GLU A 51 4.75 -2.15 22.71
N LEU A 52 3.96 -1.81 21.69
CA LEU A 52 4.20 -0.67 20.81
C LEU A 52 4.15 0.65 21.59
N GLU A 53 3.19 0.82 22.50
CA GLU A 53 3.15 1.96 23.42
C GLU A 53 4.44 2.05 24.21
N ARG A 54 4.90 0.96 24.83
CA ARG A 54 6.14 0.94 25.62
C ARG A 54 7.39 1.23 24.78
N LYS A 55 7.47 0.66 23.57
CA LYS A 55 8.63 0.77 22.68
C LYS A 55 8.71 2.15 22.04
N LEU A 56 7.58 2.71 21.61
CA LEU A 56 7.50 4.00 20.89
C LEU A 56 7.28 5.20 21.82
N ALA A 57 6.94 4.98 23.10
CA ALA A 57 6.74 6.04 24.09
C ALA A 57 8.02 6.86 24.38
N LYS A 58 8.10 7.99 23.68
CA LYS A 58 8.54 9.29 24.22
C LYS A 58 7.27 10.06 24.62
N PRO A 59 7.31 11.24 25.30
CA PRO A 59 6.15 12.13 25.31
C PRO A 59 5.55 12.19 23.90
N PHE A 60 4.25 11.92 23.78
CA PHE A 60 3.60 11.66 22.49
C PHE A 60 3.96 12.74 21.47
N ASN A 61 4.55 12.32 20.35
CA ASN A 61 4.85 13.15 19.20
C ASN A 61 4.47 12.39 17.94
N PHE A 62 3.80 13.06 16.99
CA PHE A 62 3.36 12.46 15.73
C PHE A 62 4.47 11.76 14.94
N HIS A 63 5.71 12.23 15.08
CA HIS A 63 6.87 11.62 14.41
C HIS A 63 7.34 10.28 15.01
N SER A 64 6.74 9.83 16.11
CA SER A 64 7.05 8.54 16.77
C SER A 64 5.95 7.49 16.61
N GLN A 65 4.85 7.82 15.92
CA GLN A 65 3.71 6.94 15.71
C GLN A 65 4.04 5.83 14.70
N PHE A 66 3.57 4.60 14.93
CA PHE A 66 3.52 3.57 13.91
C PHE A 66 2.33 3.84 13.00
N CYS A 67 2.58 4.18 11.74
CA CYS A 67 1.51 4.50 10.80
C CYS A 67 1.44 3.43 9.70
N ALA A 68 0.25 2.87 9.52
CA ALA A 68 -0.10 2.02 8.40
C ALA A 68 -0.96 2.79 7.39
N ALA A 69 -0.78 2.53 6.10
CA ALA A 69 -1.63 3.09 5.04
C ALA A 69 -2.13 2.01 4.09
N VAL A 70 -3.44 2.04 3.79
CA VAL A 70 -4.07 1.12 2.83
C VAL A 70 -4.66 1.92 1.68
N THR A 71 -4.23 1.61 0.45
CA THR A 71 -4.70 2.28 -0.77
C THR A 71 -5.23 1.29 -1.80
N GLY A 72 -6.32 1.70 -2.47
CA GLY A 72 -7.04 0.83 -3.38
C GLY A 72 -6.40 0.62 -4.75
N CYS A 73 -5.40 1.43 -5.12
CA CYS A 73 -4.78 1.42 -6.46
C CYS A 73 -3.38 2.06 -6.43
N PRO A 74 -2.59 1.93 -7.51
CA PRO A 74 -1.23 2.48 -7.59
C PRO A 74 -1.10 3.99 -7.49
N ASN A 75 -2.20 4.75 -7.66
CA ASN A 75 -2.19 6.21 -7.40
C ASN A 75 -1.90 6.57 -5.94
N ALA A 76 -2.04 5.60 -5.03
CA ALA A 76 -1.47 5.65 -3.70
C ALA A 76 -1.81 6.90 -2.86
N CYS A 77 -3.06 7.38 -2.93
CA CYS A 77 -3.47 8.64 -2.28
C CYS A 77 -3.29 8.67 -0.74
N ALA A 78 -3.21 7.50 -0.08
CA ALA A 78 -2.92 7.38 1.35
C ALA A 78 -1.42 7.51 1.69
N GLN A 79 -0.58 7.69 0.67
CA GLN A 79 0.87 7.85 0.75
C GLN A 79 1.60 6.68 1.46
N PRO A 80 1.32 5.42 1.12
CA PRO A 80 1.98 4.25 1.73
C PRO A 80 3.52 4.29 1.67
N GLN A 81 4.08 4.94 0.65
CA GLN A 81 5.52 5.07 0.44
C GLN A 81 6.25 5.85 1.56
N ILE A 82 5.53 6.55 2.43
CA ILE A 82 6.12 7.33 3.53
C ILE A 82 5.59 6.87 4.91
N ARG A 83 5.00 5.69 4.99
CA ARG A 83 4.44 5.09 6.21
C ARG A 83 5.22 3.83 6.62
N ASP A 84 5.13 3.44 7.90
CA ASP A 84 5.85 2.27 8.41
C ASP A 84 5.37 1.00 7.72
N PHE A 85 4.08 0.91 7.42
CA PHE A 85 3.49 -0.20 6.69
C PHE A 85 2.52 0.33 5.62
N GLY A 86 2.65 -0.12 4.39
CA GLY A 86 1.83 0.34 3.28
C GLY A 86 1.28 -0.84 2.48
N VAL A 87 0.01 -0.75 2.08
CA VAL A 87 -0.64 -1.73 1.19
C VAL A 87 -1.16 -1.01 -0.04
N ILE A 88 -0.73 -1.44 -1.22
CA ILE A 88 -1.14 -0.89 -2.52
C ILE A 88 -1.86 -1.96 -3.34
N GLY A 89 -3.14 -1.72 -3.65
CA GLY A 89 -3.88 -2.59 -4.55
C GLY A 89 -3.39 -2.52 -5.99
N ARG A 90 -3.21 -3.68 -6.61
CA ARG A 90 -2.75 -3.84 -8.00
C ARG A 90 -3.65 -4.85 -8.72
N ALA A 91 -3.87 -4.64 -10.01
CA ALA A 91 -4.61 -5.58 -10.85
C ALA A 91 -3.65 -6.57 -11.52
N SER A 92 -4.10 -7.81 -11.68
CA SER A 92 -3.57 -8.76 -12.65
C SER A 92 -4.37 -8.63 -13.93
N ILE A 93 -3.70 -8.33 -15.04
CA ILE A 93 -4.35 -8.06 -16.33
C ILE A 93 -4.34 -9.33 -17.18
N ALA A 94 -5.51 -9.74 -17.68
CA ALA A 94 -5.63 -10.79 -18.69
C ALA A 94 -5.92 -10.20 -20.06
N PHE A 95 -5.53 -10.93 -21.09
CA PHE A 95 -5.72 -10.59 -22.49
C PHE A 95 -6.44 -11.73 -23.23
N ALA A 96 -7.53 -11.40 -23.91
CA ALA A 96 -8.32 -12.30 -24.76
C ALA A 96 -8.15 -11.89 -26.23
N GLU A 97 -7.24 -12.56 -26.92
CA GLU A 97 -6.90 -12.28 -28.32
C GLU A 97 -8.10 -12.27 -29.28
N PRO A 98 -9.07 -13.20 -29.20
CA PRO A 98 -10.22 -13.21 -30.13
C PRO A 98 -11.13 -11.98 -30.07
N LEU A 99 -11.04 -11.17 -29.01
CA LEU A 99 -11.81 -9.94 -28.83
C LEU A 99 -11.03 -8.69 -29.27
N CYS A 100 -9.73 -8.83 -29.56
CA CYS A 100 -8.87 -7.70 -29.88
C CYS A 100 -9.09 -7.23 -31.32
N SER A 101 -9.26 -5.92 -31.51
CA SER A 101 -9.31 -5.31 -32.86
C SER A 101 -7.99 -4.68 -33.30
N GLY A 102 -6.94 -4.78 -32.50
CA GLY A 102 -5.63 -4.17 -32.78
C GLY A 102 -5.58 -2.64 -32.75
N CYS A 103 -6.59 -1.95 -32.21
CA CYS A 103 -6.67 -0.48 -32.24
C CYS A 103 -5.57 0.28 -31.47
N GLY A 104 -4.81 -0.38 -30.59
CA GLY A 104 -3.70 0.23 -29.85
C GLY A 104 -4.08 1.18 -28.70
N PHE A 105 -5.37 1.38 -28.38
CA PHE A 105 -5.77 2.29 -27.29
C PHE A 105 -5.23 1.89 -25.92
N CYS A 106 -5.04 0.60 -25.67
CA CYS A 106 -4.44 0.12 -24.43
C CYS A 106 -2.97 0.55 -24.29
N ALA A 107 -2.20 0.55 -25.38
CA ALA A 107 -0.82 1.03 -25.40
C ALA A 107 -0.76 2.55 -25.15
N ASN A 108 -1.62 3.31 -25.81
CA ASN A 108 -1.72 4.77 -25.62
C ASN A 108 -2.14 5.16 -24.19
N ALA A 109 -2.98 4.35 -23.54
CA ALA A 109 -3.40 4.58 -22.16
C ALA A 109 -2.31 4.25 -21.13
N CYS A 110 -1.30 3.45 -21.49
CA CYS A 110 -0.29 2.96 -20.56
C CYS A 110 0.82 3.98 -20.31
N LYS A 111 0.72 4.72 -19.21
CA LYS A 111 1.73 5.72 -18.79
C LYS A 111 3.10 5.11 -18.44
N GLU A 112 3.11 3.84 -18.05
CA GLU A 112 4.34 3.10 -17.72
C GLU A 112 5.07 2.58 -18.97
N ASN A 113 4.46 2.75 -20.16
CA ASN A 113 4.87 2.12 -21.41
C ASN A 113 5.12 0.61 -21.24
N ALA A 114 4.25 -0.04 -20.47
CA ALA A 114 4.29 -1.47 -20.23
C ALA A 114 3.60 -2.28 -21.34
N ILE A 115 2.99 -1.64 -22.33
CA ILE A 115 2.28 -2.31 -23.43
C ILE A 115 2.89 -1.88 -24.76
N GLU A 116 3.33 -2.86 -25.53
CA GLU A 116 3.81 -2.69 -26.91
C GLU A 116 2.84 -3.41 -27.86
N MET A 117 2.61 -2.85 -29.05
CA MET A 117 1.80 -3.49 -30.08
C MET A 117 2.71 -4.28 -31.02
N VAL A 118 2.59 -5.61 -31.03
CA VAL A 118 3.37 -6.52 -31.87
C VAL A 118 2.39 -7.35 -32.70
N GLU A 119 2.52 -7.31 -34.03
CA GLU A 119 1.58 -7.98 -34.95
C GLU A 119 0.11 -7.60 -34.65
N GLU A 120 -0.14 -6.31 -34.42
CA GLU A 120 -1.45 -5.75 -34.04
C GLU A 120 -2.00 -6.24 -32.68
N LEU A 121 -1.25 -7.01 -31.89
CA LEU A 121 -1.67 -7.50 -30.58
C LEU A 121 -0.88 -6.84 -29.44
N PRO A 122 -1.54 -6.52 -28.31
CA PRO A 122 -0.84 -5.99 -27.15
C PRO A 122 0.03 -7.06 -26.49
N ARG A 123 1.29 -6.69 -26.21
CA ARG A 123 2.22 -7.46 -25.38
C ARG A 123 2.51 -6.66 -24.11
N ILE A 124 2.15 -7.23 -22.96
CA ILE A 124 2.30 -6.58 -21.66
C ILE A 124 3.64 -7.01 -21.04
N ASN A 125 4.53 -6.04 -20.82
CA ASN A 125 5.73 -6.22 -20.03
C ASN A 125 5.38 -6.20 -18.53
N ALA A 126 5.38 -7.38 -17.91
CA ALA A 126 5.03 -7.54 -16.50
C ALA A 126 5.96 -6.75 -15.55
N ALA A 127 7.23 -6.57 -15.89
CA ALA A 127 8.19 -5.84 -15.04
C ALA A 127 7.92 -4.32 -15.00
N ARG A 128 7.26 -3.78 -16.03
CA ARG A 128 6.89 -2.35 -16.10
C ARG A 128 5.44 -2.11 -15.67
N CYS A 129 4.59 -3.12 -15.76
CA CYS A 129 3.18 -2.99 -15.47
C CYS A 129 2.96 -2.78 -13.96
N ILE A 130 2.46 -1.61 -13.57
CA ILE A 130 2.11 -1.34 -12.17
C ILE A 130 0.71 -1.84 -11.79
N GLY A 131 -0.03 -2.46 -12.71
CA GLY A 131 -1.37 -2.97 -12.46
C GLY A 131 -2.41 -1.89 -12.16
N CYS A 132 -2.33 -0.70 -12.78
CA CYS A 132 -3.28 0.41 -12.56
C CYS A 132 -4.65 0.26 -13.26
N SER A 133 -4.77 -0.76 -14.12
CA SER A 133 -5.93 -1.10 -14.96
C SER A 133 -6.40 -0.02 -15.95
N ASP A 134 -5.60 1.00 -16.25
CA ASP A 134 -5.95 2.02 -17.25
C ASP A 134 -6.13 1.42 -18.66
N CYS A 135 -5.33 0.42 -19.01
CA CYS A 135 -5.45 -0.31 -20.28
C CYS A 135 -6.77 -1.08 -20.40
N VAL A 136 -7.29 -1.62 -19.30
CA VAL A 136 -8.59 -2.29 -19.23
C VAL A 136 -9.70 -1.26 -19.48
N ARG A 137 -9.66 -0.11 -18.80
CA ARG A 137 -10.65 0.97 -18.98
C ARG A 137 -10.65 1.55 -20.40
N ALA A 138 -9.49 1.52 -21.08
CA ALA A 138 -9.35 2.01 -22.45
C ALA A 138 -9.77 0.99 -23.52
N CYS A 139 -9.93 -0.28 -23.16
CA CYS A 139 -10.26 -1.33 -24.12
C CYS A 139 -11.76 -1.28 -24.45
N GLN A 140 -12.09 -0.98 -25.70
CA GLN A 140 -13.49 -0.84 -26.14
C GLN A 140 -14.19 -2.18 -26.43
N ASN A 141 -13.41 -3.25 -26.60
CA ASN A 141 -13.91 -4.59 -26.95
C ASN A 141 -13.75 -5.59 -25.80
N ASP A 142 -13.41 -5.12 -24.59
CA ASP A 142 -13.18 -5.96 -23.42
C ASP A 142 -12.13 -7.08 -23.61
N ALA A 143 -11.21 -6.89 -24.58
CA ALA A 143 -10.10 -7.81 -24.83
C ALA A 143 -9.06 -7.79 -23.69
N LEU A 144 -9.03 -6.74 -22.87
CA LEU A 144 -8.25 -6.68 -21.64
C LEU A 144 -9.18 -6.63 -20.44
N SER A 145 -8.91 -7.44 -19.43
CA SER A 145 -9.73 -7.53 -18.22
C SER A 145 -8.89 -7.69 -16.96
N VAL A 146 -9.51 -7.48 -15.79
CA VAL A 146 -8.88 -7.77 -14.50
C VAL A 146 -9.14 -9.24 -14.15
N ALA A 147 -8.10 -10.07 -14.22
CA ALA A 147 -8.17 -11.49 -13.88
C ALA A 147 -7.99 -11.77 -12.38
N GLY A 148 -7.39 -10.84 -11.66
CA GLY A 148 -7.11 -10.99 -10.24
C GLY A 148 -6.67 -9.69 -9.60
N LYS A 149 -6.59 -9.71 -8.27
CA LYS A 149 -6.12 -8.60 -7.45
C LYS A 149 -4.87 -9.05 -6.72
N ARG A 150 -3.92 -8.13 -6.57
CA ARG A 150 -2.67 -8.32 -5.84
C ARG A 150 -2.49 -7.17 -4.86
N TYR A 151 -1.76 -7.43 -3.80
CA TYR A 151 -1.46 -6.49 -2.74
C TYR A 151 0.04 -6.30 -2.66
N GLU A 152 0.55 -5.16 -3.12
CA GLU A 152 1.93 -4.82 -2.83
C GLU A 152 2.03 -4.32 -1.39
N VAL A 153 2.92 -4.93 -0.61
CA VAL A 153 3.24 -4.49 0.75
C VAL A 153 4.55 -3.70 0.71
N THR A 154 4.56 -2.56 1.38
CA THR A 154 5.73 -1.70 1.54
C THR A 154 5.99 -1.47 3.02
N VAL A 155 7.26 -1.34 3.43
CA VAL A 155 7.64 -1.18 4.84
C VAL A 155 8.73 -0.14 5.05
N GLY A 156 8.73 0.48 6.23
CA GLY A 156 9.83 1.32 6.70
C GLY A 156 9.86 2.75 6.17
N GLY A 157 8.79 3.24 5.55
CA GLY A 157 8.66 4.64 5.17
C GLY A 157 8.45 5.53 6.39
N LYS A 158 9.02 6.74 6.36
CA LYS A 158 8.74 7.77 7.38
C LYS A 158 9.07 9.16 6.88
N LEU A 159 8.30 10.14 7.35
CA LEU A 159 8.70 11.54 7.35
C LEU A 159 9.29 11.94 8.71
N GLY A 160 9.83 13.16 8.77
CA GLY A 160 10.46 13.72 9.95
C GLY A 160 11.87 14.21 9.64
N ARG A 161 12.72 14.33 10.67
CA ARG A 161 14.09 14.83 10.53
C ARG A 161 14.94 14.03 9.53
N HIS A 162 14.72 12.73 9.48
CA HIS A 162 15.42 11.82 8.56
C HIS A 162 14.36 11.09 7.74
N ALA A 163 13.89 11.72 6.66
CA ALA A 163 12.87 11.12 5.81
C ALA A 163 13.43 9.91 5.05
N LYS A 164 12.59 8.88 4.88
CA LYS A 164 12.91 7.65 4.14
C LYS A 164 11.67 7.15 3.42
N LEU A 165 11.83 6.70 2.18
CA LEU A 165 10.79 6.00 1.44
C LEU A 165 10.72 4.53 1.89
N ALA A 166 9.52 3.98 1.91
CA ALA A 166 9.27 2.58 2.18
C ALA A 166 9.86 1.71 1.07
N GLU A 167 10.33 0.53 1.45
CA GLU A 167 10.83 -0.49 0.52
C GLU A 167 9.71 -1.50 0.24
N SER A 168 9.66 -2.04 -0.97
CA SER A 168 8.67 -3.07 -1.35
C SER A 168 9.08 -4.41 -0.74
N LEU A 169 8.17 -5.02 0.02
CA LEU A 169 8.33 -6.36 0.58
C LEU A 169 7.91 -7.44 -0.44
N GLY A 170 7.14 -7.06 -1.46
CA GLY A 170 6.62 -7.95 -2.49
C GLY A 170 5.12 -7.79 -2.69
N GLU A 171 4.59 -8.62 -3.58
CA GLU A 171 3.16 -8.68 -3.91
C GLU A 171 2.54 -9.99 -3.41
N PHE A 172 1.33 -9.90 -2.85
CA PHE A 172 0.59 -11.01 -2.24
C PHE A 172 -0.79 -11.15 -2.88
N GLU A 173 -1.41 -12.32 -2.76
CA GLU A 173 -2.70 -12.64 -3.39
C GLU A 173 -3.87 -12.54 -2.41
N THR A 174 -3.61 -12.65 -1.11
CA THR A 174 -4.66 -12.70 -0.08
C THR A 174 -4.47 -11.63 1.01
N VAL A 175 -5.57 -11.25 1.64
CA VAL A 175 -5.55 -10.33 2.80
C VAL A 175 -4.83 -10.95 3.99
N ASP A 176 -4.93 -12.27 4.18
CA ASP A 176 -4.27 -12.97 5.30
C ASP A 176 -2.73 -12.90 5.18
N GLU A 177 -2.18 -13.03 3.98
CA GLU A 177 -0.73 -12.83 3.74
C GLU A 177 -0.28 -11.40 4.05
N VAL A 178 -1.09 -10.40 3.69
CA VAL A 178 -0.82 -8.98 4.03
C VAL A 178 -0.81 -8.78 5.54
N VAL A 179 -1.79 -9.33 6.25
CA VAL A 179 -1.89 -9.24 7.71
C VAL A 179 -0.72 -9.98 8.38
N GLU A 180 -0.27 -11.11 7.82
CA GLU A 180 0.90 -11.83 8.29
C GLU A 180 2.19 -11.01 8.10
N CYS A 181 2.33 -10.27 6.99
CA CYS A 181 3.44 -9.34 6.79
C CYS A 181 3.45 -8.24 7.85
N LEU A 182 2.29 -7.67 8.18
CA LEU A 182 2.17 -6.68 9.25
C LEU A 182 2.55 -7.29 10.61
N ARG A 183 2.06 -8.49 10.92
CA ARG A 183 2.39 -9.20 12.16
C ARG A 183 3.90 -9.37 12.30
N ARG A 184 4.58 -9.82 11.25
CA ARG A 184 6.04 -9.98 11.23
C ARG A 184 6.78 -8.66 11.40
N ALA A 185 6.30 -7.58 10.76
CA ALA A 185 6.89 -6.25 10.91
C ALA A 185 6.76 -5.70 12.35
N ILE A 186 5.60 -5.91 12.99
CA ILE A 186 5.37 -5.53 14.39
C ILE A 186 6.29 -6.34 15.30
N VAL A 187 6.31 -7.67 15.16
CA VAL A 187 7.15 -8.56 15.99
C VAL A 187 8.62 -8.17 15.87
N LEU A 188 9.11 -7.96 14.66
CA LEU A 188 10.49 -7.53 14.43
C LEU A 188 10.78 -6.18 15.11
N LEU A 189 9.88 -5.21 15.02
CA LEU A 189 10.02 -3.93 15.70
C LEU A 189 10.06 -4.08 17.22
N LEU A 190 9.26 -4.99 17.78
CA LEU A 190 9.21 -5.25 19.22
C LEU A 190 10.45 -5.98 19.73
N GLU A 191 11.03 -6.87 18.94
CA GLU A 191 12.22 -7.65 19.31
C GLU A 191 13.49 -6.83 19.12
N GLU A 192 13.71 -6.27 17.93
CA GLU A 192 14.99 -5.68 17.51
C GLU A 192 15.04 -4.15 17.65
N GLY A 193 13.90 -3.48 17.79
CA GLY A 193 13.81 -2.02 17.82
C GLY A 193 14.37 -1.41 19.11
N GLU A 194 15.12 -0.32 18.99
CA GLU A 194 15.52 0.48 20.15
C GLU A 194 14.36 1.38 20.63
N LYS A 195 14.47 1.90 21.86
CA LYS A 195 13.41 2.74 22.44
C LYS A 195 13.19 4.03 21.63
N GLY A 196 11.98 4.20 21.09
CA GLY A 196 11.58 5.32 20.25
C GLY A 196 12.16 5.28 18.84
N GLU A 197 12.73 4.15 18.43
CA GLU A 197 13.15 3.89 17.06
C GLU A 197 11.93 3.50 16.20
N ARG A 198 11.87 4.04 14.98
CA ARG A 198 10.81 3.73 14.00
C ARG A 198 11.21 2.55 13.15
N LEU A 199 10.23 1.81 12.61
CA LEU A 199 10.47 0.61 11.80
C LEU A 199 11.51 0.85 10.70
N GLY A 200 11.39 1.94 9.95
CA GLY A 200 12.33 2.27 8.87
C GLY A 200 13.77 2.51 9.31
N ALA A 201 13.97 3.11 10.50
CA ALA A 201 15.30 3.34 11.05
C ALA A 201 15.93 2.03 11.55
N MET A 202 15.12 1.20 12.22
CA MET A 202 15.54 -0.12 12.66
C MET A 202 15.95 -1.01 11.48
N LEU A 203 15.14 -1.08 10.43
CA LEU A 203 15.46 -1.86 9.22
C LEU A 203 16.78 -1.41 8.59
N GLU A 204 17.05 -0.11 8.53
CA GLU A 204 18.31 0.42 8.01
C GLU A 204 19.51 0.07 8.91
N ARG A 205 19.32 0.07 10.23
CA ARG A 205 20.36 -0.32 11.20
C ARG A 205 20.70 -1.81 11.09
N LEU A 206 19.70 -2.67 10.91
CA LEU A 206 19.87 -4.13 10.81
C LEU A 206 20.44 -4.59 9.45
N ALA A 207 20.32 -3.76 8.41
CA ALA A 207 20.84 -4.06 7.07
C ALA A 207 22.34 -3.73 6.89
N ARG A 208 23.00 -3.22 7.93
CA ARG A 208 24.44 -2.89 7.96
C ARG A 208 25.23 -4.00 8.64
#